data_AF-A0A5R1NM01-F1
#
_entry.id   AF-A0A5R1NM01-F1
#
_cell.length_a   1.000
_cell.length_b   1.000
_cell.length_c   1.000
_cell.angle_alpha   90.00
_cell.angle_beta   90.00
_cell.angle_gamma   90.00
#
_symmetry.space_group_name_H-M   'P 1'
#
loop_
_entity.id
_entity.type
_entity.pdbx_description
1 polymer ?
#
loop_
_entity_poly.entity_id
_entity_poly.type
_entity_poly.pdbx_seq_one_letter_code
_entity_poly.pdbx_strand_id
1 'polypeptide(L)'
;MTVAEKLMTAFARPDVDETTWINGLYPYLTQSGGAAYANTNPAKVPVSEITGAGSAVDGASEYALLVTVPTNIGPYVVSLTRQAPTDPWLADRITPPAR
;
A
#
# COMPACT_ATOMS: atom_id res chain seq x y z
N MET A 1 -0.15 -1.40 13.73
CA MET A 1 -0.33 -1.03 12.31
C MET A 1 -0.40 -2.27 11.44
N THR A 2 -1.39 -2.34 10.56
CA THR A 2 -1.59 -3.39 9.54
C THR A 2 -0.54 -3.28 8.42
N VAL A 3 -0.41 -4.30 7.57
CA VAL A 3 0.49 -4.24 6.40
C VAL A 3 0.08 -3.11 5.44
N ALA A 4 -1.21 -2.85 5.27
CA ALA A 4 -1.72 -1.77 4.45
C ALA A 4 -1.31 -0.38 4.98
N GLU A 5 -1.42 -0.17 6.30
CA GLU A 5 -0.99 1.09 6.93
C GLU A 5 0.52 1.29 6.83
N LYS A 6 1.31 0.23 7.05
CA LYS A 6 2.78 0.29 6.91
C LYS A 6 3.20 0.62 5.48
N LEU A 7 2.58 -0.04 4.50
CA LEU A 7 2.81 0.25 3.08
C LEU A 7 2.43 1.69 2.74
N MET A 8 1.24 2.15 3.13
CA MET A 8 0.80 3.50 2.81
C MET A 8 1.65 4.57 3.49
N THR A 9 2.14 4.31 4.70
CA THR A 9 3.11 5.19 5.38
C THR A 9 4.43 5.28 4.61
N ALA A 10 4.91 4.16 4.06
CA ALA A 10 6.13 4.14 3.24
C ALA A 10 5.91 4.77 1.86
N PHE A 11 4.72 4.57 1.26
CA PHE A 11 4.32 5.13 -0.03
C PHE A 11 4.19 6.66 0.04
N ALA A 12 3.65 7.18 1.14
CA ALA A 12 3.41 8.60 1.39
C ALA A 12 4.68 9.38 1.80
N ARG A 13 5.79 9.15 1.10
CA ARG A 13 7.08 9.83 1.32
C ARG A 13 7.59 10.45 0.01
N PRO A 14 6.93 11.50 -0.50
CA PRO A 14 7.31 12.13 -1.78
C PRO A 14 8.63 12.91 -1.71
N ASP A 15 9.20 13.07 -0.52
CA ASP A 15 10.37 13.86 -0.17
C ASP A 15 11.69 13.07 -0.15
N VAL A 16 11.63 11.74 -0.28
CA VAL A 16 12.83 10.89 -0.31
C VAL A 16 13.23 10.49 -1.72
N ASP A 17 14.48 10.06 -1.89
CA ASP A 17 14.98 9.58 -3.18
C ASP A 17 14.33 8.25 -3.60
N GLU A 18 14.34 7.97 -4.90
CA GLU A 18 13.71 6.80 -5.51
C GLU A 18 14.20 5.46 -4.91
N THR A 19 15.49 5.35 -4.61
CA THR A 19 16.07 4.11 -4.07
C THR A 19 15.60 3.87 -2.64
N THR A 20 15.66 4.89 -1.80
CA THR A 20 15.14 4.81 -0.42
C THR A 20 13.64 4.54 -0.42
N TRP A 21 12.89 5.18 -1.31
CA TRP A 21 11.44 5.03 -1.41
C TRP A 21 11.04 3.59 -1.75
N ILE A 22 11.55 3.03 -2.85
CA ILE A 22 11.15 1.70 -3.30
C ILE A 22 11.61 0.59 -2.34
N ASN A 23 12.81 0.72 -1.77
CA ASN A 23 13.31 -0.22 -0.76
C ASN A 23 12.43 -0.23 0.49
N GLY A 24 11.81 0.91 0.84
CA GLY A 24 10.84 1.00 1.92
C GLY A 24 9.52 0.26 1.63
N LEU A 25 9.17 0.04 0.36
CA LEU A 25 7.93 -0.63 -0.03
C LEU A 25 8.09 -2.15 -0.13
N TYR A 26 9.24 -2.65 -0.60
CA TYR A 26 9.46 -4.07 -0.89
C TYR A 26 9.07 -5.04 0.23
N PRO A 27 9.29 -4.75 1.53
CA PRO A 27 8.88 -5.67 2.61
C PRO A 27 7.37 -5.94 2.69
N TYR A 28 6.55 -5.10 2.06
CA TYR A 28 5.10 -5.17 2.13
C TYR A 28 4.45 -5.57 0.80
N LEU A 29 5.23 -5.76 -0.26
CA LEU A 29 4.71 -5.99 -1.61
C LEU A 29 4.86 -7.45 -2.02
N THR A 30 3.91 -7.91 -2.84
CA THR A 30 4.12 -9.11 -3.67
C THR A 30 5.22 -8.83 -4.70
N GLN A 31 5.73 -9.88 -5.36
CA GLN A 31 6.69 -9.70 -6.45
C GLN A 31 6.09 -8.85 -7.60
N SER A 32 4.82 -9.07 -7.94
CA SER A 32 4.08 -8.27 -8.92
C SER A 32 3.93 -6.81 -8.49
N GLY A 33 3.57 -6.56 -7.23
CA GLY A 33 3.49 -5.22 -6.67
C GLY A 33 4.84 -4.50 -6.70
N GLY A 34 5.91 -5.19 -6.29
CA GLY A 34 7.28 -4.68 -6.35
C GLY A 34 7.68 -4.23 -7.77
N ALA A 35 7.40 -5.05 -8.77
CA ALA A 35 7.66 -4.70 -10.17
C ALA A 35 6.82 -3.51 -10.66
N ALA A 36 5.57 -3.38 -10.21
CA ALA A 36 4.68 -2.29 -10.60
C ALA A 36 5.16 -0.91 -10.10
N TYR A 37 5.80 -0.86 -8.93
CA TYR A 37 6.27 0.39 -8.32
C TYR A 37 7.74 0.73 -8.61
N ALA A 38 8.52 -0.21 -9.15
CA ALA A 38 9.99 -0.12 -9.24
C ALA A 38 10.54 1.12 -9.98
N ASN A 39 9.77 1.73 -10.88
CA ASN A 39 10.19 2.91 -11.67
C ASN A 39 9.35 4.16 -11.34
N THR A 40 8.73 4.18 -10.15
CA THR A 40 7.92 5.32 -9.71
C THR A 40 8.83 6.43 -9.22
N ASN A 41 8.67 7.63 -9.77
CA ASN A 41 9.28 8.82 -9.19
C ASN A 41 8.50 9.23 -7.92
N PRO A 42 9.09 9.15 -6.71
CA PRO A 42 8.39 9.45 -5.46
C PRO A 42 7.88 10.90 -5.39
N ALA A 43 8.57 11.86 -6.01
CA ALA A 43 8.14 13.26 -6.04
C ALA A 43 6.82 13.48 -6.81
N LYS A 44 6.33 12.47 -7.55
CA LYS A 44 5.03 12.48 -8.23
C LYS A 44 3.92 11.78 -7.43
N VAL A 45 4.23 11.20 -6.27
CA VAL A 45 3.24 10.60 -5.38
C VAL A 45 2.46 11.74 -4.70
N PRO A 46 1.13 11.85 -4.88
CA PRO A 46 0.37 13.00 -4.42
C PRO A 46 0.03 12.98 -2.93
N VAL A 47 0.18 11.82 -2.27
CA VAL A 47 -0.08 11.64 -0.85
C VAL A 47 1.20 11.83 -0.03
N SER A 48 1.09 12.50 1.11
CA SER A 48 2.23 12.75 2.01
C SER A 48 2.02 12.26 3.45
N GLU A 49 0.81 11.83 3.81
CA GLU A 49 0.54 11.24 5.12
C GLU A 49 -0.72 10.37 5.12
N ILE A 50 -0.76 9.36 5.98
CA ILE A 50 -2.01 8.70 6.38
C ILE A 50 -2.63 9.49 7.53
N THR A 51 -3.96 9.62 7.54
CA THR A 51 -4.69 10.47 8.51
C THR A 51 -5.48 9.69 9.55
N GLY A 52 -5.40 8.35 9.52
CA GLY A 52 -6.12 7.48 10.44
C GLY A 52 -5.84 6.00 10.20
N ALA A 53 -6.50 5.16 10.99
CA ALA A 53 -6.40 3.71 10.89
C ALA A 53 -7.08 3.19 9.62
N GLY A 54 -6.50 2.13 9.05
CA GLY A 54 -7.07 1.41 7.93
C GLY A 54 -8.22 0.50 8.36
N SER A 55 -9.23 0.39 7.51
CA SER A 55 -10.40 -0.46 7.73
C SER A 55 -10.54 -1.48 6.60
N ALA A 56 -10.73 -2.75 6.95
CA ALA A 56 -11.09 -3.78 5.98
C ALA A 56 -12.42 -3.43 5.30
N VAL A 57 -12.49 -3.62 3.98
CA VAL A 57 -13.74 -3.54 3.22
C VAL A 57 -14.44 -4.90 3.33
N ASP A 58 -15.78 -4.88 3.34
CA ASP A 58 -16.59 -6.10 3.31
C ASP A 58 -16.28 -6.98 2.09
N GLY A 59 -16.42 -8.30 2.25
CA GLY A 59 -16.16 -9.27 1.19
C GLY A 59 -14.74 -9.84 1.16
N ALA A 60 -13.98 -9.69 2.24
CA ALA A 60 -12.70 -10.37 2.41
C ALA A 60 -12.85 -11.90 2.33
N SER A 61 -11.87 -12.56 1.71
CA SER A 61 -11.73 -14.01 1.72
C SER A 61 -10.51 -14.41 2.53
N GLU A 62 -10.30 -15.72 2.70
CA GLU A 62 -9.10 -16.23 3.33
C GLU A 62 -7.81 -15.89 2.55
N TYR A 63 -7.89 -15.49 1.28
CA TYR A 63 -6.72 -15.26 0.40
C TYR A 63 -6.63 -13.85 -0.17
N ALA A 64 -7.70 -13.05 -0.07
CA ALA A 64 -7.77 -11.70 -0.61
C ALA A 64 -8.52 -10.76 0.36
N LEU A 65 -7.97 -9.57 0.57
CA LEU A 65 -8.52 -8.55 1.46
C LEU A 65 -8.29 -7.17 0.84
N LEU A 66 -9.31 -6.31 0.89
CA LEU A 66 -9.16 -4.89 0.59
C LEU A 66 -9.15 -4.09 1.89
N VAL A 67 -8.23 -3.13 2.00
CA VAL A 67 -8.13 -2.22 3.14
C VAL A 67 -8.21 -0.79 2.65
N THR A 68 -9.19 -0.04 3.15
CA THR A 68 -9.26 1.40 2.96
C THR A 68 -8.34 2.09 3.97
N VAL A 69 -7.42 2.93 3.51
CA VAL A 69 -6.50 3.70 4.36
C VAL A 69 -6.77 5.18 4.13
N PRO A 70 -7.22 5.95 5.14
CA PRO A 70 -7.45 7.38 5.01
C PRO A 70 -6.12 8.14 4.88
N THR A 71 -6.08 9.11 3.98
CA THR A 71 -4.91 9.95 3.73
C THR A 71 -5.30 11.42 3.65
N ASN A 72 -4.32 12.33 3.55
CA ASN A 72 -4.58 13.76 3.41
C ASN A 72 -5.20 14.18 2.07
N ILE A 73 -5.33 13.28 1.10
CA ILE A 73 -5.96 13.53 -0.20
C ILE A 73 -7.16 12.61 -0.48
N GLY A 74 -7.67 11.95 0.56
CA GLY A 74 -8.78 11.00 0.47
C GLY A 74 -8.36 9.54 0.70
N PRO A 75 -9.32 8.62 0.77
CA PRO A 75 -9.04 7.22 1.08
C PRO A 75 -8.38 6.49 -0.10
N TYR A 76 -7.24 5.87 0.16
CA TYR A 76 -6.64 4.88 -0.73
C TYR A 76 -7.18 3.49 -0.43
N VAL A 77 -7.23 2.61 -1.44
CA VAL A 77 -7.56 1.19 -1.24
C VAL A 77 -6.33 0.35 -1.53
N VAL A 78 -5.92 -0.47 -0.56
CA VAL A 78 -4.82 -1.42 -0.69
C VAL A 78 -5.38 -2.82 -0.87
N SER A 79 -5.00 -3.48 -1.97
CA SER A 79 -5.30 -4.88 -2.23
C SER A 79 -4.23 -5.77 -1.64
N LEU A 80 -4.62 -6.65 -0.71
CA LEU A 80 -3.74 -7.61 -0.05
C LEU A 80 -4.06 -9.04 -0.51
N THR A 81 -3.02 -9.85 -0.69
CA THR A 81 -3.12 -11.28 -1.00
C THR A 81 -2.16 -12.10 -0.13
N ARG A 82 -2.43 -13.40 -0.01
CA ARG A 82 -1.53 -14.40 0.57
C ARG A 82 -1.76 -15.76 -0.08
N GLN A 83 -0.74 -16.61 -0.10
CA GLN A 83 -0.80 -17.91 -0.81
C GLN A 83 -1.36 -19.03 0.07
N ALA A 84 -1.13 -18.99 1.38
CA ALA A 84 -1.71 -19.90 2.36
C ALA A 84 -2.30 -19.16 3.58
N PRO A 85 -3.20 -19.79 4.36
CA PRO A 85 -3.83 -19.17 5.54
C PRO A 85 -2.87 -18.72 6.63
N THR A 86 -1.66 -19.29 6.67
CA THR A 86 -0.60 -18.94 7.63
C THR A 86 0.42 -17.95 7.08
N ASP A 87 0.38 -17.67 5.78
CA ASP A 87 1.32 -16.76 5.15
C ASP A 87 1.02 -15.31 5.54
N PRO A 88 2.05 -14.45 5.61
CA PRO A 88 1.83 -13.02 5.79
C PRO A 88 1.05 -12.45 4.60
N TRP A 89 0.16 -11.49 4.91
CA TRP A 89 -0.46 -10.67 3.88
C TRP A 89 0.59 -9.78 3.21
N LEU A 90 0.58 -9.74 1.89
CA LEU A 90 1.37 -8.85 1.06
C LEU A 90 0.45 -8.02 0.17
N ALA A 91 0.85 -6.80 -0.13
CA ALA A 91 0.09 -5.92 -1.01
C ALA A 91 0.44 -6.14 -2.47
N ASP A 92 -0.58 -6.28 -3.29
CA ASP A 92 -0.45 -6.40 -4.74
C ASP A 92 -0.65 -5.04 -5.42
N ARG A 93 -1.55 -4.20 -4.90
CA ARG A 93 -1.93 -2.94 -5.54
C ARG A 93 -2.36 -1.86 -4.53
N ILE A 94 -1.99 -0.63 -4.84
CA ILE A 94 -2.48 0.61 -4.21
C ILE A 94 -3.36 1.33 -5.24
N THR A 95 -4.62 1.59 -4.89
CA THR A 95 -5.60 2.27 -5.73
C THR A 95 -5.86 3.67 -5.15
N PRO A 96 -5.66 4.75 -5.92
CA PRO A 96 -5.90 6.11 -5.45
C PRO A 96 -7.39 6.40 -5.24
N PRO A 97 -7.73 7.47 -4.49
CA PRO A 97 -9.10 7.95 -4.36
C PRO A 97 -9.73 8.20 -5.73
N ALA A 98 -11.04 7.98 -5.84
CA ALA A 98 -11.80 8.40 -7.01
C ALA A 98 -11.70 9.93 -7.18
N ARG A 99 -11.63 10.39 -8.43
CA ARG A 99 -11.64 11.82 -8.77
C ARG A 99 -12.97 12.49 -8.46
#